data_AF-V5FH24-F1
#
_entry.id   AF-V5FH24-F1
#
_cell.length_a   1.000
_cell.length_b   1.000
_cell.length_c   1.000
_cell.angle_alpha   90.00
_cell.angle_beta   90.00
_cell.angle_gamma   90.00
#
_symmetry.space_group_name_H-M   'P 1'
#
loop_
_entity.id
_entity.type
_entity.pdbx_description
1 polymer ?
#
loop_
_entity_poly.entity_id
_entity_poly.type
_entity_poly.pdbx_seq_one_letter_code
_entity_poly.pdbx_strand_id
1 'polypeptide(L)'
;MTFSTEVQECIWREEASRCLMKLCDVVTGFNISFSKMGLWGTATQIVPAIVDRTKSLTQIVRSRHWIFKAPNFTYPKILQWIFAYVPFAMRLHRLHIVLIAENDFRLFPMTKGAAKLRQKRRQQVEKFMRATAPEKYHHILIPDFDVGCKRQILDDGYLQSLHNEKLLLIQTRITEILPDGVQRTDGFYPADVLVLATGFQTNKFLPYTEIRGSRGTIADHCKRYNGPGAYNCSAMSGFPNFFLLLGPNAATGHTSALMAAENSVNYALRVLKPVLDGKAASIDLKQEAEDDYIYKVQDALRHRVWNAGCASWYVNEKQWNEMAYPWTQAHYWYRSLFPTWSHWTMKPTRKPVTRPITWALPQMLMLILGAVISTYFQYL
;
A
#
# COMPACT_ATOMS: atom_id res chain seq x y z
N MET A 1 -15.88 -20.37 15.81
CA MET A 1 -14.56 -19.84 16.23
C MET A 1 -14.72 -19.37 17.66
N THR A 2 -14.12 -20.08 18.61
CA THR A 2 -14.17 -19.72 20.03
C THR A 2 -13.13 -18.64 20.30
N PHE A 3 -13.52 -17.54 20.95
CA PHE A 3 -12.62 -16.47 21.39
C PHE A 3 -12.72 -16.34 22.90
N SER A 4 -11.79 -16.97 23.61
CA SER A 4 -11.54 -16.72 25.04
C SER A 4 -10.47 -15.64 25.15
N THR A 5 -10.85 -14.43 25.53
CA THR A 5 -9.93 -13.31 25.80
C THR A 5 -9.69 -13.17 27.28
N GLU A 6 -8.43 -13.29 27.72
CA GLU A 6 -8.00 -12.79 29.03
C GLU A 6 -6.59 -12.15 29.02
N VAL A 7 -6.42 -11.02 29.74
CA VAL A 7 -5.21 -10.17 29.89
C VAL A 7 -5.46 -9.03 30.95
N GLN A 8 -4.51 -8.48 31.72
CA GLN A 8 -4.87 -7.79 33.01
C GLN A 8 -5.06 -6.23 33.15
N GLU A 9 -4.52 -5.34 32.29
CA GLU A 9 -4.21 -3.91 32.63
C GLU A 9 -3.86 -2.96 31.43
N CYS A 10 -4.33 -1.70 31.41
CA CYS A 10 -3.95 -0.67 30.40
C CYS A 10 -3.04 0.44 30.99
N ILE A 11 -1.92 0.78 30.33
CA ILE A 11 -0.92 1.75 30.81
C ILE A 11 -0.60 2.81 29.75
N TRP A 12 -0.53 4.08 30.16
CA TRP A 12 -0.17 5.24 29.33
C TRP A 12 1.36 5.51 29.30
N ARG A 13 1.89 6.04 28.19
CA ARG A 13 3.28 6.55 28.08
C ARG A 13 3.39 7.70 27.08
N GLU A 14 4.00 8.80 27.49
CA GLU A 14 4.15 10.03 26.70
C GLU A 14 5.06 9.85 25.46
N GLU A 15 6.07 8.98 25.56
CA GLU A 15 7.05 8.73 24.48
C GLU A 15 6.46 7.96 23.27
N ALA A 16 5.37 7.21 23.46
CA ALA A 16 5.07 6.03 22.64
C ALA A 16 4.28 6.30 21.33
N SER A 17 3.64 7.46 21.18
CA SER A 17 2.75 7.77 20.04
C SER A 17 1.58 6.78 19.78
N ARG A 18 1.28 5.89 20.75
CA ARG A 18 0.16 4.91 20.79
C ARG A 18 0.00 4.36 22.21
N CYS A 19 -1.15 3.75 22.50
CA CYS A 19 -1.51 3.11 23.78
C CYS A 19 -1.71 1.58 23.62
N LEU A 20 -1.75 0.86 24.73
CA LEU A 20 -1.86 -0.60 24.85
C LEU A 20 -3.32 -1.08 25.07
N MET A 21 -3.56 -2.39 25.04
CA MET A 21 -4.80 -3.06 25.48
C MET A 21 -4.46 -4.32 26.29
N LYS A 22 -5.25 -4.66 27.32
CA LYS A 22 -5.12 -5.90 28.11
C LYS A 22 -6.45 -6.08 28.92
N LEU A 23 -7.22 -7.17 28.72
CA LEU A 23 -8.64 -7.38 29.16
C LEU A 23 -8.94 -8.79 29.75
N CYS A 24 -9.34 -8.97 31.02
CA CYS A 24 -9.55 -10.28 31.72
C CYS A 24 -11.01 -10.51 32.14
N ASP A 25 -11.44 -11.77 32.26
CA ASP A 25 -12.80 -12.21 32.67
C ASP A 25 -13.96 -11.35 32.11
N VAL A 26 -14.28 -11.56 30.83
CA VAL A 26 -15.15 -10.67 30.06
C VAL A 26 -16.64 -10.87 30.35
N VAL A 27 -17.24 -9.95 31.11
CA VAL A 27 -18.71 -9.77 31.20
C VAL A 27 -19.09 -8.30 30.95
N THR A 28 -19.29 -7.97 29.67
CA THR A 28 -19.72 -6.66 29.11
C THR A 28 -18.72 -5.50 29.18
N GLY A 29 -18.81 -4.57 28.21
CA GLY A 29 -17.95 -3.37 28.11
C GLY A 29 -17.01 -3.40 26.89
N PHE A 30 -17.21 -2.47 25.95
CA PHE A 30 -16.34 -2.22 24.80
C PHE A 30 -16.63 -0.81 24.29
N ASN A 31 -15.61 -0.05 23.88
CA ASN A 31 -15.76 1.31 23.40
C ASN A 31 -14.68 1.76 22.38
N ILE A 32 -14.96 2.93 21.79
CA ILE A 32 -14.20 3.81 20.89
C ILE A 32 -13.24 3.26 19.81
N SER A 33 -13.36 3.80 18.59
CA SER A 33 -12.35 3.72 17.52
C SER A 33 -11.97 5.12 17.00
N PHE A 34 -10.66 5.40 16.87
CA PHE A 34 -10.13 6.70 16.38
C PHE A 34 -9.46 6.60 15.01
N SER A 35 -9.71 7.57 14.10
CA SER A 35 -8.88 7.74 12.89
C SER A 35 -8.33 9.17 12.74
N LYS A 36 -7.01 9.33 12.96
CA LYS A 36 -6.31 10.63 13.00
C LYS A 36 -5.86 11.14 11.62
N MET A 37 -5.45 10.24 10.71
CA MET A 37 -4.94 10.55 9.36
C MET A 37 -5.37 9.50 8.32
N GLY A 38 -6.13 9.90 7.30
CA GLY A 38 -6.18 9.29 5.96
C GLY A 38 -6.53 7.80 5.78
N LEU A 39 -6.83 7.06 6.85
CA LEU A 39 -6.80 5.59 6.84
C LEU A 39 -8.03 5.00 7.55
N TRP A 40 -9.21 5.27 6.97
CA TRP A 40 -10.47 4.68 7.40
C TRP A 40 -10.51 3.15 7.26
N GLY A 41 -9.74 2.57 6.33
CA GLY A 41 -9.81 1.14 5.99
C GLY A 41 -9.75 0.18 7.19
N THR A 42 -8.92 0.49 8.19
CA THR A 42 -8.85 -0.29 9.45
C THR A 42 -10.12 -0.11 10.29
N ALA A 43 -10.59 1.12 10.47
CA ALA A 43 -11.81 1.39 11.24
C ALA A 43 -13.06 0.77 10.57
N THR A 44 -13.17 0.87 9.24
CA THR A 44 -14.30 0.34 8.47
C THR A 44 -14.34 -1.19 8.43
N GLN A 45 -13.24 -1.88 8.74
CA GLN A 45 -13.20 -3.33 8.91
C GLN A 45 -13.48 -3.76 10.36
N ILE A 46 -12.97 -3.01 11.35
CA ILE A 46 -13.17 -3.32 12.77
C ILE A 46 -14.62 -3.08 13.20
N VAL A 47 -15.19 -1.92 12.86
CA VAL A 47 -16.52 -1.48 13.34
C VAL A 47 -17.63 -2.51 13.08
N PRO A 48 -17.88 -2.99 11.84
CA PRO A 48 -18.91 -4.01 11.59
C PRO A 48 -18.61 -5.36 12.26
N ALA A 49 -17.34 -5.68 12.53
CA ALA A 49 -16.96 -6.93 13.18
C ALA A 49 -17.18 -6.92 14.72
N ILE A 50 -17.23 -5.75 15.35
CA ILE A 50 -17.38 -5.62 16.82
C ILE A 50 -18.74 -5.07 17.28
N VAL A 51 -19.45 -4.26 16.48
CA VAL A 51 -20.60 -3.45 16.94
C VAL A 51 -21.68 -4.26 17.68
N ASP A 52 -22.06 -5.43 17.17
CA ASP A 52 -23.09 -6.25 17.81
C ASP A 52 -22.65 -6.83 19.16
N ARG A 53 -21.33 -6.99 19.35
CA ARG A 53 -20.68 -7.52 20.56
C ARG A 53 -20.44 -6.44 21.62
N THR A 54 -20.58 -5.16 21.29
CA THR A 54 -20.41 -4.06 22.27
C THR A 54 -21.71 -3.75 23.00
N LYS A 55 -21.62 -2.95 24.07
CA LYS A 55 -22.76 -2.29 24.71
C LYS A 55 -23.09 -0.95 24.02
N SER A 56 -22.04 -0.21 23.67
CA SER A 56 -22.02 1.04 22.90
C SER A 56 -20.80 1.04 21.97
N LEU A 57 -20.76 1.86 20.93
CA LEU A 57 -19.58 2.02 20.08
C LEU A 57 -19.49 3.43 19.49
N THR A 58 -18.61 4.27 20.05
CA THR A 58 -18.43 5.64 19.59
C THR A 58 -17.23 5.79 18.66
N GLN A 59 -17.48 5.94 17.36
CA GLN A 59 -16.42 6.13 16.37
C GLN A 59 -16.11 7.62 16.20
N ILE A 60 -14.84 8.01 16.38
CA ILE A 60 -14.39 9.40 16.27
C ILE A 60 -13.55 9.59 15.01
N VAL A 61 -14.08 10.36 14.06
CA VAL A 61 -13.47 10.59 12.74
C VAL A 61 -13.03 12.04 12.55
N ARG A 62 -11.83 12.25 12.00
CA ARG A 62 -11.29 13.60 11.73
C ARG A 62 -11.40 14.08 10.29
N SER A 63 -11.52 13.18 9.31
CA SER A 63 -11.56 13.55 7.88
C SER A 63 -12.34 12.55 7.05
N ARG A 64 -13.13 13.05 6.09
CA ARG A 64 -14.03 12.25 5.23
C ARG A 64 -13.26 11.42 4.20
N HIS A 65 -13.87 10.33 3.72
CA HIS A 65 -13.33 9.44 2.67
C HIS A 65 -14.45 8.96 1.73
N TRP A 66 -14.11 8.76 0.45
CA TRP A 66 -15.03 8.15 -0.52
C TRP A 66 -15.09 6.63 -0.28
N ILE A 67 -16.29 6.14 0.03
CA ILE A 67 -16.58 4.74 0.36
C ILE A 67 -17.39 4.14 -0.79
N PHE A 68 -16.77 3.23 -1.53
CA PHE A 68 -17.31 2.58 -2.72
C PHE A 68 -17.87 1.20 -2.36
N LYS A 69 -18.92 0.72 -3.04
CA LYS A 69 -19.38 -0.67 -2.90
C LYS A 69 -18.23 -1.64 -3.23
N ALA A 70 -17.93 -2.58 -2.34
CA ALA A 70 -16.91 -3.59 -2.61
C ALA A 70 -17.32 -4.53 -3.77
N PRO A 71 -16.39 -4.86 -4.70
CA PRO A 71 -16.62 -5.85 -5.76
C PRO A 71 -16.40 -7.28 -5.23
N ASN A 72 -17.00 -7.62 -4.09
CA ASN A 72 -16.84 -8.92 -3.46
C ASN A 72 -17.45 -10.02 -4.35
N PHE A 73 -16.64 -11.01 -4.70
CA PHE A 73 -17.02 -12.12 -5.56
C PHE A 73 -16.58 -13.45 -4.94
N THR A 74 -17.55 -14.32 -4.66
CA THR A 74 -17.29 -15.67 -4.14
C THR A 74 -16.93 -16.59 -5.30
N TYR A 75 -15.66 -17.02 -5.37
CA TYR A 75 -15.17 -17.92 -6.42
C TYR A 75 -15.82 -19.31 -6.29
N PRO A 76 -16.69 -19.75 -7.22
CA PRO A 76 -17.34 -21.06 -7.13
C PRO A 76 -16.35 -22.19 -7.41
N LYS A 77 -16.62 -23.40 -6.88
CA LYS A 77 -15.73 -24.58 -7.02
C LYS A 77 -15.32 -24.87 -8.47
N ILE A 78 -16.22 -24.69 -9.44
CA ILE A 78 -15.92 -24.87 -10.86
C ILE A 78 -14.88 -23.87 -11.39
N LEU A 79 -14.90 -22.62 -10.92
CA LEU A 79 -13.90 -21.61 -11.32
C LEU A 79 -12.57 -21.84 -10.61
N GLN A 80 -12.59 -22.33 -9.37
CA GLN A 80 -11.38 -22.79 -8.67
C GLN A 80 -10.74 -23.98 -9.41
N TRP A 81 -11.55 -24.92 -9.92
CA TRP A 81 -11.09 -26.04 -10.75
C TRP A 81 -10.50 -25.55 -12.08
N ILE A 82 -11.18 -24.63 -12.78
CA ILE A 82 -10.64 -24.00 -14.01
C ILE A 82 -9.28 -23.34 -13.75
N PHE A 83 -9.15 -22.64 -12.62
CA PHE A 83 -7.90 -21.99 -12.21
C PHE A 83 -6.76 -22.97 -11.85
N ALA A 84 -7.09 -24.17 -11.39
CA ALA A 84 -6.11 -25.20 -11.06
C ALA A 84 -5.66 -26.02 -12.29
N TYR A 85 -6.58 -26.33 -13.22
CA TYR A 85 -6.34 -27.32 -14.29
C TYR A 85 -6.31 -26.76 -15.72
N VAL A 86 -6.89 -25.59 -16.00
CA VAL A 86 -6.89 -25.02 -17.36
C VAL A 86 -5.66 -24.11 -17.54
N PRO A 87 -4.75 -24.43 -18.49
CA PRO A 87 -3.56 -23.62 -18.73
C PRO A 87 -3.90 -22.14 -19.00
N PHE A 88 -3.07 -21.25 -18.46
CA PHE A 88 -3.20 -19.79 -18.55
C PHE A 88 -4.47 -19.16 -17.95
N ALA A 89 -5.49 -19.90 -17.50
CA ALA A 89 -6.75 -19.32 -16.98
C ALA A 89 -6.52 -18.33 -15.83
N MET A 90 -5.68 -18.69 -14.84
CA MET A 90 -5.26 -17.79 -13.75
C MET A 90 -4.49 -16.54 -14.25
N ARG A 91 -3.71 -16.66 -15.33
CA ARG A 91 -2.95 -15.53 -15.91
C ARG A 91 -3.89 -14.57 -16.65
N LEU A 92 -4.88 -15.09 -17.38
CA LEU A 92 -5.91 -14.29 -18.05
C LEU A 92 -6.83 -13.60 -17.03
N HIS A 93 -7.23 -14.29 -15.96
CA HIS A 93 -8.01 -13.69 -14.87
C HIS A 93 -7.23 -12.58 -14.15
N ARG A 94 -5.96 -12.81 -13.83
CA ARG A 94 -5.09 -11.77 -13.25
C ARG A 94 -4.91 -10.58 -14.21
N LEU A 95 -4.73 -10.82 -15.52
CA LEU A 95 -4.66 -9.76 -16.52
C LEU A 95 -5.96 -8.96 -16.59
N HIS A 96 -7.12 -9.62 -16.56
CA HIS A 96 -8.43 -8.96 -16.55
C HIS A 96 -8.62 -8.02 -15.34
N ILE A 97 -8.25 -8.47 -14.13
CA ILE A 97 -8.24 -7.64 -12.92
C ILE A 97 -7.32 -6.42 -13.08
N VAL A 98 -6.12 -6.62 -13.62
CA VAL A 98 -5.17 -5.52 -13.89
C VAL A 98 -5.75 -4.53 -14.90
N LEU A 99 -6.34 -4.99 -16.01
CA LEU A 99 -6.93 -4.11 -17.03
C LEU A 99 -8.10 -3.27 -16.49
N ILE A 100 -8.92 -3.81 -15.59
CA ILE A 100 -9.96 -3.04 -14.88
C ILE A 100 -9.33 -1.94 -14.00
N ALA A 101 -8.34 -2.30 -13.19
CA ALA A 101 -7.65 -1.39 -12.28
C ALA A 101 -6.90 -0.27 -13.01
N GLU A 102 -6.16 -0.61 -14.06
CA GLU A 102 -5.43 0.36 -14.90
C GLU A 102 -6.40 1.29 -15.67
N ASN A 103 -7.61 0.85 -16.03
CA ASN A 103 -8.60 1.73 -16.64
C ASN A 103 -9.12 2.82 -15.67
N ASP A 104 -9.18 2.57 -14.36
CA ASP A 104 -9.51 3.63 -13.39
C ASP A 104 -8.41 4.71 -13.28
N PHE A 105 -7.18 4.48 -13.80
CA PHE A 105 -6.15 5.54 -13.94
C PHE A 105 -6.68 6.78 -14.69
N ARG A 106 -7.70 6.62 -15.55
CA ARG A 106 -8.37 7.71 -16.29
C ARG A 106 -9.03 8.76 -15.37
N LEU A 107 -9.26 8.45 -14.10
CA LEU A 107 -9.75 9.40 -13.10
C LEU A 107 -8.68 10.41 -12.64
N PHE A 108 -7.39 10.08 -12.74
CA PHE A 108 -6.33 10.75 -11.97
C PHE A 108 -5.67 11.97 -12.65
N PRO A 109 -5.55 12.09 -13.99
CA PRO A 109 -5.07 13.32 -14.63
C PRO A 109 -5.92 14.55 -14.32
N MET A 110 -5.30 15.73 -14.27
CA MET A 110 -6.03 17.01 -14.11
C MET A 110 -6.52 17.60 -15.44
N THR A 111 -7.14 16.77 -16.29
CA THR A 111 -7.72 17.19 -17.59
C THR A 111 -9.23 17.37 -17.51
N LYS A 112 -9.82 18.16 -18.41
CA LYS A 112 -11.29 18.37 -18.49
C LYS A 112 -12.07 17.05 -18.63
N GLY A 113 -11.54 16.09 -19.40
CA GLY A 113 -12.14 14.76 -19.57
C GLY A 113 -12.10 13.91 -18.29
N ALA A 114 -10.97 13.90 -17.59
CA ALA A 114 -10.82 13.19 -16.32
C ALA A 114 -11.68 13.84 -15.21
N ALA A 115 -11.79 15.17 -15.17
CA ALA A 115 -12.69 15.88 -14.25
C ALA A 115 -14.17 15.51 -14.48
N LYS A 116 -14.62 15.44 -15.75
CA LYS A 116 -15.98 14.95 -16.08
C LYS A 116 -16.21 13.50 -15.63
N LEU A 117 -15.19 12.65 -15.74
CA LEU A 117 -15.25 11.26 -15.26
C LEU A 117 -15.28 11.18 -13.73
N ARG A 118 -14.47 11.98 -13.02
CA ARG A 118 -14.50 12.10 -11.56
C ARG A 118 -15.85 12.61 -11.06
N GLN A 119 -16.45 13.61 -11.69
CA GLN A 119 -17.78 14.11 -11.31
C GLN A 119 -18.87 13.05 -11.51
N LYS A 120 -18.82 12.29 -12.63
CA LYS A 120 -19.73 11.14 -12.81
C LYS A 120 -19.52 10.07 -11.73
N ARG A 121 -18.26 9.77 -11.36
CA ARG A 121 -17.95 8.80 -10.30
C ARG A 121 -18.39 9.32 -8.92
N ARG A 122 -18.22 10.62 -8.65
CA ARG A 122 -18.70 11.31 -7.42
C ARG A 122 -20.19 11.09 -7.23
N GLN A 123 -21.00 11.40 -8.25
CA GLN A 123 -22.46 11.19 -8.22
C GLN A 123 -22.84 9.72 -7.97
N GLN A 124 -22.12 8.76 -8.58
CA GLN A 124 -22.35 7.32 -8.36
C GLN A 124 -22.05 6.89 -6.92
N VAL A 125 -20.88 7.28 -6.38
CA VAL A 125 -20.43 6.89 -5.04
C VAL A 125 -21.22 7.62 -3.96
N GLU A 126 -21.53 8.91 -4.14
CA GLU A 126 -22.37 9.67 -3.23
C GLU A 126 -23.80 9.11 -3.16
N LYS A 127 -24.40 8.73 -4.30
CA LYS A 127 -25.72 8.06 -4.31
C LYS A 127 -25.67 6.72 -3.55
N PHE A 128 -24.61 5.94 -3.69
CA PHE A 128 -24.43 4.71 -2.91
C PHE A 128 -24.29 5.01 -1.41
N MET A 129 -23.36 5.90 -1.02
CA MET A 129 -23.13 6.27 0.38
C MET A 129 -24.39 6.79 1.06
N ARG A 130 -25.18 7.64 0.39
CA ARG A 130 -26.44 8.20 0.91
C ARG A 130 -27.60 7.20 0.95
N ALA A 131 -27.58 6.17 0.11
CA ALA A 131 -28.63 5.14 0.10
C ALA A 131 -28.35 4.01 1.10
N THR A 132 -27.10 3.82 1.52
CA THR A 132 -26.70 2.75 2.45
C THR A 132 -26.49 3.25 3.88
N ALA A 133 -25.97 4.46 4.10
CA ALA A 133 -25.76 5.00 5.43
C ALA A 133 -27.00 5.74 6.00
N PRO A 134 -27.15 5.84 7.33
CA PRO A 134 -28.19 6.65 7.95
C PRO A 134 -28.04 8.14 7.62
N GLU A 135 -29.15 8.83 7.35
CA GLU A 135 -29.17 10.25 7.01
C GLU A 135 -28.52 11.13 8.08
N LYS A 136 -28.71 10.80 9.36
CA LYS A 136 -28.07 11.44 10.52
C LYS A 136 -26.54 11.59 10.38
N TYR A 137 -25.87 10.76 9.59
CA TYR A 137 -24.42 10.77 9.41
C TYR A 137 -23.94 11.28 8.04
N HIS A 138 -24.82 11.68 7.12
CA HIS A 138 -24.41 12.17 5.80
C HIS A 138 -23.45 13.37 5.87
N HIS A 139 -23.64 14.28 6.83
CA HIS A 139 -22.77 15.46 7.04
C HIS A 139 -21.36 15.10 7.54
N ILE A 140 -21.18 13.92 8.16
CA ILE A 140 -19.88 13.39 8.57
C ILE A 140 -19.24 12.57 7.43
N LEU A 141 -20.04 11.79 6.70
CA LEU A 141 -19.57 10.80 5.73
C LEU A 141 -19.20 11.40 4.37
N ILE A 142 -20.06 12.23 3.77
CA ILE A 142 -19.97 12.61 2.35
C ILE A 142 -18.83 13.62 2.13
N PRO A 143 -17.78 13.28 1.34
CA PRO A 143 -16.65 14.19 1.12
C PRO A 143 -16.95 15.40 0.25
N ASP A 144 -16.18 16.45 0.52
CA ASP A 144 -16.07 17.72 -0.20
C ASP A 144 -15.06 17.62 -1.37
N PHE A 145 -13.91 16.97 -1.14
CA PHE A 145 -12.82 16.82 -2.11
C PHE A 145 -13.06 15.81 -3.26
N ASP A 146 -12.23 15.93 -4.29
CA ASP A 146 -12.35 15.20 -5.57
C ASP A 146 -12.09 13.68 -5.46
N VAL A 147 -12.82 12.88 -6.24
CA VAL A 147 -12.70 11.41 -6.24
C VAL A 147 -11.31 10.97 -6.72
N GLY A 148 -10.67 10.08 -5.97
CA GLY A 148 -9.31 9.60 -6.25
C GLY A 148 -8.19 10.45 -5.63
N CYS A 149 -8.49 11.62 -5.05
CA CYS A 149 -7.47 12.42 -4.36
C CYS A 149 -6.88 11.68 -3.14
N LYS A 150 -7.70 10.86 -2.46
CA LYS A 150 -7.27 9.87 -1.45
C LYS A 150 -7.52 8.45 -1.97
N ARG A 151 -6.83 7.46 -1.39
CA ARG A 151 -7.12 6.04 -1.62
C ARG A 151 -8.60 5.74 -1.31
N GLN A 152 -9.28 5.08 -2.24
CA GLN A 152 -10.67 4.67 -2.07
C GLN A 152 -10.81 3.59 -0.98
N ILE A 153 -11.91 3.67 -0.22
CA ILE A 153 -12.33 2.64 0.72
C ILE A 153 -13.37 1.76 0.03
N LEU A 154 -13.31 0.45 0.25
CA LEU A 154 -14.32 -0.51 -0.20
C LEU A 154 -15.21 -0.86 1.00
N ASP A 155 -16.53 -0.73 0.83
CA ASP A 155 -17.53 -1.01 1.85
C ASP A 155 -17.81 -2.51 1.95
N ASP A 156 -17.54 -3.05 3.13
CA ASP A 156 -17.79 -4.44 3.50
C ASP A 156 -18.75 -4.48 4.70
N GLY A 157 -19.93 -3.86 4.52
CA GLY A 157 -20.95 -3.71 5.57
C GLY A 157 -20.75 -2.56 6.56
N TYR A 158 -19.71 -1.73 6.38
CA TYR A 158 -19.46 -0.59 7.27
C TYR A 158 -20.60 0.43 7.23
N LEU A 159 -21.02 0.88 6.05
CA LEU A 159 -22.11 1.86 5.93
C LEU A 159 -23.42 1.33 6.53
N GLN A 160 -23.66 0.03 6.41
CA GLN A 160 -24.82 -0.65 7.01
C GLN A 160 -24.73 -0.72 8.54
N SER A 161 -23.53 -0.96 9.10
CA SER A 161 -23.33 -1.04 10.56
C SER A 161 -23.67 0.26 11.30
N LEU A 162 -23.64 1.41 10.61
CA LEU A 162 -24.00 2.72 11.17
C LEU A 162 -25.50 2.85 11.53
N HIS A 163 -26.36 1.95 11.05
CA HIS A 163 -27.77 1.89 11.48
C HIS A 163 -27.96 1.26 12.88
N ASN A 164 -26.95 0.55 13.40
CA ASN A 164 -27.04 -0.05 14.73
C ASN A 164 -27.16 1.04 15.81
N GLU A 165 -28.18 0.95 16.67
CA GLU A 165 -28.48 1.96 17.71
C GLU A 165 -27.37 2.11 18.75
N LYS A 166 -26.55 1.06 18.96
CA LYS A 166 -25.36 1.10 19.81
C LYS A 166 -24.26 2.02 19.25
N LEU A 167 -24.28 2.31 17.95
CA LEU A 167 -23.20 3.00 17.24
C LEU A 167 -23.45 4.51 17.16
N LEU A 168 -22.48 5.28 17.67
CA LEU A 168 -22.43 6.73 17.59
C LEU A 168 -21.22 7.20 16.78
N LEU A 169 -21.44 7.64 15.54
CA LEU A 169 -20.40 8.27 14.72
C LEU A 169 -20.35 9.78 15.01
N ILE A 170 -19.19 10.30 15.40
CA ILE A 170 -18.97 11.73 15.68
C ILE A 170 -17.72 12.30 15.01
N GLN A 171 -17.78 13.58 14.65
CA GLN A 171 -16.67 14.34 14.07
C GLN A 171 -16.25 15.44 15.05
N THR A 172 -15.20 15.19 15.83
CA THR A 172 -14.69 16.12 16.85
C THR A 172 -13.18 15.99 17.06
N ARG A 173 -12.58 16.95 17.77
CA ARG A 173 -11.15 16.96 18.11
C ARG A 173 -10.94 16.41 19.53
N ILE A 174 -10.27 15.27 19.60
CA ILE A 174 -9.61 14.80 20.83
C ILE A 174 -8.52 15.81 21.22
N THR A 175 -8.49 16.18 22.49
CA THR A 175 -7.38 16.93 23.11
C THR A 175 -6.43 15.98 23.83
N GLU A 176 -6.98 15.02 24.57
CA GLU A 176 -6.24 14.15 25.49
C GLU A 176 -6.95 12.79 25.67
N ILE A 177 -6.20 11.78 26.13
CA ILE A 177 -6.73 10.49 26.56
C ILE A 177 -6.50 10.40 28.07
N LEU A 178 -7.55 10.07 28.81
CA LEU A 178 -7.56 9.99 30.27
C LEU A 178 -7.74 8.53 30.71
N PRO A 179 -7.45 8.16 31.98
CA PRO A 179 -7.50 6.77 32.44
C PRO A 179 -8.87 6.09 32.25
N ASP A 180 -9.94 6.88 32.25
CA ASP A 180 -11.35 6.49 32.16
C ASP A 180 -11.99 6.80 30.79
N GLY A 181 -11.25 7.39 29.85
CA GLY A 181 -11.78 7.71 28.51
C GLY A 181 -11.03 8.78 27.73
N VAL A 182 -11.79 9.72 27.15
CA VAL A 182 -11.29 10.63 26.10
C VAL A 182 -11.77 12.05 26.34
N GLN A 183 -10.85 12.99 26.53
CA GLN A 183 -11.16 14.41 26.55
C GLN A 183 -11.18 14.98 25.13
N ARG A 184 -12.24 15.73 24.82
CA ARG A 184 -12.49 16.34 23.51
C ARG A 184 -12.75 17.83 23.68
N THR A 185 -12.73 18.58 22.58
CA THR A 185 -13.05 20.02 22.57
C THR A 185 -14.50 20.36 22.93
N ASP A 186 -15.39 19.36 22.98
CA ASP A 186 -16.83 19.51 23.24
C ASP A 186 -17.30 18.74 24.50
N GLY A 187 -16.36 18.20 25.29
CA GLY A 187 -16.66 17.44 26.51
C GLY A 187 -15.83 16.17 26.66
N PHE A 188 -16.02 15.50 27.79
CA PHE A 188 -15.45 14.19 28.07
C PHE A 188 -16.30 13.07 27.44
N TYR A 189 -15.69 11.91 27.18
CA TYR A 189 -16.42 10.70 26.82
C TYR A 189 -15.78 9.47 27.50
N PRO A 190 -16.50 8.77 28.40
CA PRO A 190 -15.98 7.60 29.10
C PRO A 190 -15.80 6.41 28.14
N ALA A 191 -14.77 5.60 28.37
CA ALA A 191 -14.49 4.43 27.55
C ALA A 191 -13.69 3.37 28.31
N ASP A 192 -14.28 2.19 28.47
CA ASP A 192 -13.65 1.00 29.05
C ASP A 192 -12.53 0.43 28.16
N VAL A 193 -12.56 0.76 26.86
CA VAL A 193 -11.64 0.26 25.83
C VAL A 193 -11.41 1.37 24.79
N LEU A 194 -10.19 1.44 24.23
CA LEU A 194 -9.82 2.36 23.15
C LEU A 194 -9.13 1.63 21.98
N VAL A 195 -9.69 1.71 20.77
CA VAL A 195 -9.16 1.10 19.55
C VAL A 195 -8.47 2.13 18.66
N LEU A 196 -7.16 2.01 18.48
CA LEU A 196 -6.33 3.01 17.80
C LEU A 196 -6.20 2.78 16.27
N ALA A 197 -7.31 2.87 15.53
CA ALA A 197 -7.37 2.80 14.05
C ALA A 197 -6.75 4.05 13.33
N THR A 198 -5.63 4.53 13.86
CA THR A 198 -5.04 5.85 13.59
C THR A 198 -4.16 5.91 12.34
N GLY A 199 -3.90 4.77 11.69
CA GLY A 199 -3.10 4.66 10.47
C GLY A 199 -1.65 4.24 10.69
N PHE A 200 -0.75 4.63 9.78
CA PHE A 200 0.68 4.27 9.76
C PHE A 200 1.56 5.47 9.36
N GLN A 201 2.83 5.49 9.76
CA GLN A 201 3.83 6.44 9.23
C GLN A 201 4.33 5.91 7.87
N THR A 202 3.60 6.20 6.80
CA THR A 202 3.84 5.61 5.46
C THR A 202 5.01 6.22 4.70
N ASN A 203 5.45 7.42 5.06
CA ASN A 203 6.44 8.22 4.31
C ASN A 203 7.86 8.20 4.91
N LYS A 204 8.07 7.61 6.09
CA LYS A 204 9.42 7.32 6.57
C LYS A 204 9.86 5.96 6.01
N PHE A 205 10.80 5.98 5.08
CA PHE A 205 11.40 4.76 4.52
C PHE A 205 12.50 4.24 5.46
N LEU A 206 12.46 2.94 5.77
CA LEU A 206 13.40 2.24 6.66
C LEU A 206 13.65 2.94 8.03
N PRO A 207 12.60 3.34 8.80
CA PRO A 207 12.74 4.16 10.00
C PRO A 207 13.44 3.48 11.18
N TYR A 208 13.68 2.17 11.09
CA TYR A 208 14.32 1.35 12.13
C TYR A 208 15.71 0.84 11.71
N THR A 209 16.28 1.33 10.60
CA THR A 209 17.56 0.81 10.08
C THR A 209 18.32 1.91 9.35
N GLU A 210 19.46 2.32 9.90
CA GLU A 210 20.30 3.34 9.26
C GLU A 210 21.11 2.73 8.10
N ILE A 211 20.57 2.82 6.89
CA ILE A 211 21.29 2.45 5.67
C ILE A 211 22.22 3.59 5.26
N ARG A 212 23.53 3.28 5.14
CA ARG A 212 24.58 4.19 4.68
C ARG A 212 25.09 3.77 3.30
N GLY A 213 25.11 4.72 2.37
CA GLY A 213 25.76 4.61 1.07
C GLY A 213 27.14 5.27 1.05
N SER A 214 27.74 5.38 -0.14
CA SER A 214 29.03 6.03 -0.36
C SER A 214 29.02 7.55 -0.15
N ARG A 215 27.84 8.17 -0.02
CA ARG A 215 27.66 9.63 0.12
C ARG A 215 26.75 10.06 1.29
N GLY A 216 26.53 9.19 2.29
CA GLY A 216 25.72 9.50 3.48
C GLY A 216 24.62 8.49 3.77
N THR A 217 23.69 8.83 4.67
CA THR A 217 22.53 7.98 4.99
C THR A 217 21.39 8.15 3.97
N ILE A 218 20.41 7.24 3.96
CA ILE A 218 19.13 7.44 3.25
C ILE A 218 18.42 8.73 3.72
N ALA A 219 18.53 9.08 5.01
CA ALA A 219 17.95 10.33 5.52
C ALA A 219 18.64 11.56 4.91
N ASP A 220 19.97 11.52 4.74
CA ASP A 220 20.72 12.61 4.10
C ASP A 220 20.41 12.71 2.60
N HIS A 221 20.27 11.58 1.91
CA HIS A 221 19.79 11.55 0.53
C HIS A 221 18.43 12.24 0.40
N CYS A 222 17.46 11.90 1.26
CA CYS A 222 16.12 12.50 1.25
C CYS A 222 16.14 14.01 1.56
N LYS A 223 17.06 14.50 2.41
CA LYS A 223 17.22 15.94 2.74
C LYS A 223 17.68 16.78 1.55
N ARG A 224 18.30 16.18 0.51
CA ARG A 224 18.71 16.90 -0.72
C ARG A 224 17.51 17.32 -1.57
N TYR A 225 16.37 16.67 -1.36
CA TYR A 225 15.10 16.96 -2.01
C TYR A 225 14.09 17.50 -0.99
N ASN A 226 12.84 17.73 -1.40
CA ASN A 226 11.78 18.13 -0.48
C ASN A 226 11.07 16.96 0.22
N GLY A 227 11.60 15.74 0.08
CA GLY A 227 11.11 14.51 0.71
C GLY A 227 11.78 13.29 0.05
N PRO A 228 11.42 12.06 0.45
CA PRO A 228 11.91 10.84 -0.20
C PRO A 228 11.67 10.82 -1.72
N GLY A 229 12.61 10.20 -2.43
CA GLY A 229 12.60 9.98 -3.87
C GLY A 229 13.57 8.84 -4.23
N ALA A 230 13.32 8.13 -5.33
CA ALA A 230 14.18 7.04 -5.81
C ALA A 230 14.00 6.80 -7.31
N TYR A 231 15.08 6.48 -8.02
CA TYR A 231 15.04 6.15 -9.44
C TYR A 231 14.27 4.86 -9.70
N ASN A 232 13.32 4.91 -10.65
CA ASN A 232 12.38 3.83 -10.92
C ASN A 232 11.73 3.27 -9.62
N CYS A 233 11.52 4.15 -8.64
CA CYS A 233 10.93 3.87 -7.33
C CYS A 233 11.67 2.80 -6.51
N SER A 234 12.97 2.60 -6.77
CA SER A 234 13.73 1.46 -6.24
C SER A 234 15.22 1.75 -6.03
N ALA A 235 15.91 2.38 -6.98
CA ALA A 235 17.35 2.62 -6.90
C ALA A 235 17.67 4.02 -6.35
N MET A 236 18.83 4.18 -5.70
CA MET A 236 19.31 5.45 -5.15
C MET A 236 20.77 5.69 -5.53
N SER A 237 21.15 6.90 -5.95
CA SER A 237 22.54 7.16 -6.37
C SER A 237 23.47 7.27 -5.16
N GLY A 238 24.61 6.58 -5.22
CA GLY A 238 25.53 6.44 -4.09
C GLY A 238 25.19 5.27 -3.17
N PHE A 239 24.20 4.43 -3.53
CA PHE A 239 23.85 3.21 -2.79
C PHE A 239 24.11 1.99 -3.71
N PRO A 240 25.39 1.67 -3.98
CA PRO A 240 25.76 0.60 -4.92
C PRO A 240 25.19 -0.75 -4.49
N ASN A 241 24.69 -1.50 -5.47
CA ASN A 241 24.00 -2.79 -5.29
C ASN A 241 22.72 -2.77 -4.42
N PHE A 242 22.26 -1.61 -3.93
CA PHE A 242 21.11 -1.51 -3.04
C PHE A 242 19.84 -1.07 -3.78
N PHE A 243 18.72 -1.74 -3.48
CA PHE A 243 17.42 -1.50 -4.11
C PHE A 243 16.30 -1.58 -3.08
N LEU A 244 15.49 -0.53 -3.01
CA LEU A 244 14.22 -0.53 -2.29
C LEU A 244 13.16 -1.32 -3.06
N LEU A 245 12.37 -2.12 -2.35
CA LEU A 245 11.14 -2.71 -2.86
C LEU A 245 9.97 -1.91 -2.29
N LEU A 246 9.03 -1.47 -3.13
CA LEU A 246 8.02 -0.46 -2.76
C LEU A 246 8.63 0.83 -2.18
N GLY A 247 9.69 1.34 -2.83
CA GLY A 247 10.34 2.59 -2.45
C GLY A 247 9.49 3.86 -2.75
N PRO A 248 10.10 5.05 -2.60
CA PRO A 248 9.44 6.32 -2.89
C PRO A 248 8.77 6.35 -4.26
N ASN A 249 7.57 6.94 -4.30
CA ASN A 249 6.70 6.99 -5.49
C ASN A 249 6.23 5.64 -6.05
N ALA A 250 6.44 4.48 -5.40
CA ALA A 250 5.96 3.18 -5.89
C ALA A 250 4.45 2.93 -5.68
N ALA A 251 3.80 3.65 -4.76
CA ALA A 251 2.41 3.39 -4.38
C ALA A 251 1.42 3.93 -5.41
N THR A 252 0.21 3.38 -5.44
CA THR A 252 -0.84 3.79 -6.38
C THR A 252 -2.19 3.96 -5.69
N GLY A 253 -3.05 4.80 -6.27
CA GLY A 253 -4.43 5.02 -5.82
C GLY A 253 -5.48 4.10 -6.45
N HIS A 254 -5.12 3.33 -7.50
CA HIS A 254 -6.07 2.65 -8.41
C HIS A 254 -5.79 1.17 -8.68
N THR A 255 -4.62 0.64 -8.28
CA THR A 255 -4.10 -0.64 -8.77
C THR A 255 -3.26 -1.34 -7.69
N SER A 256 -2.62 -2.46 -8.03
CA SER A 256 -2.06 -3.39 -7.04
C SER A 256 -0.68 -3.00 -6.52
N ALA A 257 -0.54 -2.90 -5.19
CA ALA A 257 0.77 -2.79 -4.54
C ALA A 257 1.64 -4.03 -4.76
N LEU A 258 1.06 -5.22 -4.95
CA LEU A 258 1.82 -6.43 -5.29
C LEU A 258 2.48 -6.29 -6.67
N MET A 259 1.79 -5.70 -7.65
CA MET A 259 2.36 -5.43 -8.98
C MET A 259 3.50 -4.41 -8.90
N ALA A 260 3.37 -3.37 -8.07
CA ALA A 260 4.47 -2.44 -7.82
C ALA A 260 5.68 -3.11 -7.16
N ALA A 261 5.48 -4.03 -6.21
CA ALA A 261 6.56 -4.79 -5.58
C ALA A 261 7.26 -5.73 -6.58
N GLU A 262 6.49 -6.49 -7.38
CA GLU A 262 7.00 -7.32 -8.47
C GLU A 262 7.78 -6.48 -9.50
N ASN A 263 7.33 -5.26 -9.81
CA ASN A 263 8.02 -4.33 -10.69
C ASN A 263 9.35 -3.83 -10.08
N SER A 264 9.42 -3.57 -8.77
CA SER A 264 10.69 -3.27 -8.09
C SER A 264 11.65 -4.46 -8.12
N VAL A 265 11.18 -5.68 -7.81
CA VAL A 265 11.99 -6.92 -7.83
C VAL A 265 12.53 -7.21 -9.23
N ASN A 266 11.70 -7.14 -10.27
CA ASN A 266 12.12 -7.34 -11.66
C ASN A 266 13.19 -6.34 -12.08
N TYR A 267 13.07 -5.07 -11.68
CA TYR A 267 14.07 -4.06 -11.98
C TYR A 267 15.40 -4.32 -11.28
N ALA A 268 15.37 -4.55 -9.96
CA ALA A 268 16.54 -4.83 -9.14
C ALA A 268 17.31 -6.05 -9.68
N LEU A 269 16.63 -7.18 -9.95
CA LEU A 269 17.26 -8.38 -10.49
C LEU A 269 17.89 -8.18 -11.88
N ARG A 270 17.29 -7.33 -12.74
CA ARG A 270 17.85 -7.03 -14.07
C ARG A 270 19.09 -6.15 -13.97
N VAL A 271 19.06 -5.10 -13.15
CA VAL A 271 20.21 -4.21 -12.96
C VAL A 271 21.35 -4.90 -12.21
N LEU A 272 21.04 -5.74 -11.20
CA LEU A 272 22.04 -6.53 -10.47
C LEU A 272 22.63 -7.68 -11.29
N LYS A 273 22.04 -8.06 -12.43
CA LYS A 273 22.49 -9.23 -13.20
C LYS A 273 23.99 -9.27 -13.51
N PRO A 274 24.68 -8.18 -13.90
CA PRO A 274 26.13 -8.19 -14.11
C PRO A 274 26.92 -8.48 -12.82
N VAL A 275 26.40 -8.10 -11.65
CA VAL A 275 27.03 -8.38 -10.35
C VAL A 275 26.78 -9.85 -9.95
N LEU A 276 25.54 -10.33 -10.08
CA LEU A 276 25.17 -11.72 -9.80
C LEU A 276 25.88 -12.71 -10.75
N ASP A 277 26.10 -12.33 -12.00
CA ASP A 277 26.88 -13.09 -12.99
C ASP A 277 28.41 -12.96 -12.81
N GLY A 278 28.89 -12.19 -11.84
CA GLY A 278 30.33 -12.04 -11.56
C GLY A 278 31.11 -11.26 -12.63
N LYS A 279 30.43 -10.38 -13.37
CA LYS A 279 30.99 -9.50 -14.41
C LYS A 279 31.29 -8.08 -13.90
N ALA A 280 30.63 -7.67 -12.82
CA ALA A 280 30.87 -6.42 -12.10
C ALA A 280 31.00 -6.68 -10.60
N ALA A 281 31.87 -5.95 -9.91
CA ALA A 281 31.99 -5.98 -8.45
C ALA A 281 30.87 -5.16 -7.77
N SER A 282 30.44 -4.07 -8.42
CA SER A 282 29.29 -3.28 -8.00
C SER A 282 28.68 -2.53 -9.17
N ILE A 283 27.42 -2.15 -9.03
CA ILE A 283 26.72 -1.24 -9.93
C ILE A 283 26.07 -0.11 -9.10
N ASP A 284 26.30 1.14 -9.50
CA ASP A 284 25.76 2.34 -8.87
C ASP A 284 25.05 3.22 -9.91
N LEU A 285 24.03 3.94 -9.48
CA LEU A 285 23.24 4.84 -10.31
C LEU A 285 23.96 6.18 -10.44
N LYS A 286 23.92 6.83 -11.61
CA LYS A 286 24.42 8.19 -11.81
C LYS A 286 23.51 9.22 -11.16
N GLN A 287 24.08 10.26 -10.57
CA GLN A 287 23.33 11.25 -9.76
C GLN A 287 22.37 12.06 -10.64
N GLU A 288 22.84 12.48 -11.81
CA GLU A 288 22.11 13.28 -12.79
C GLU A 288 20.84 12.54 -13.26
N ALA A 289 20.96 11.23 -13.48
CA ALA A 289 19.84 10.37 -13.86
C ALA A 289 18.82 10.17 -12.72
N GLU A 290 19.27 10.16 -11.46
CA GLU A 290 18.39 10.17 -10.29
C GLU A 290 17.59 11.48 -10.22
N ASP A 291 18.27 12.61 -10.32
CA ASP A 291 17.67 13.95 -10.22
C ASP A 291 16.65 14.17 -11.34
N ASP A 292 17.01 13.91 -12.60
CA ASP A 292 16.11 13.96 -13.76
C ASP A 292 14.84 13.13 -13.56
N TYR A 293 14.98 11.91 -13.01
CA TYR A 293 13.84 11.04 -12.77
C TYR A 293 12.94 11.55 -11.65
N ILE A 294 13.53 11.98 -10.52
CA ILE A 294 12.78 12.48 -9.36
C ILE A 294 12.03 13.75 -9.72
N TYR A 295 12.67 14.73 -10.37
CA TYR A 295 11.99 15.96 -10.77
C TYR A 295 10.90 15.72 -11.83
N LYS A 296 11.13 14.78 -12.77
CA LYS A 296 10.09 14.35 -13.74
C LYS A 296 8.91 13.64 -13.09
N VAL A 297 9.13 12.87 -12.02
CA VAL A 297 8.04 12.28 -11.22
C VAL A 297 7.23 13.37 -10.52
N GLN A 298 7.87 14.31 -9.83
CA GLN A 298 7.17 15.38 -9.12
C GLN A 298 6.42 16.33 -10.08
N ASP A 299 7.01 16.65 -11.24
CA ASP A 299 6.32 17.38 -12.31
C ASP A 299 5.05 16.66 -12.77
N ALA A 300 5.16 15.39 -13.14
CA ALA A 300 4.02 14.61 -13.58
C ALA A 300 2.95 14.46 -12.49
N LEU A 301 3.32 14.50 -11.19
CA LEU A 301 2.41 14.50 -10.05
C LEU A 301 1.66 15.83 -9.84
N ARG A 302 2.26 16.99 -10.17
CA ARG A 302 1.53 18.29 -10.20
C ARG A 302 0.27 18.24 -11.07
N HIS A 303 0.29 17.41 -12.11
CA HIS A 303 -0.83 17.21 -13.04
C HIS A 303 -1.72 16.00 -12.67
N ARG A 304 -1.77 15.60 -11.38
CA ARG A 304 -2.62 14.52 -10.86
C ARG A 304 -3.49 14.97 -9.69
N VAL A 305 -4.65 14.33 -9.56
CA VAL A 305 -5.62 14.57 -8.49
C VAL A 305 -5.05 14.32 -7.09
N TRP A 306 -4.00 13.49 -6.94
CA TRP A 306 -3.28 13.30 -5.68
C TRP A 306 -2.63 14.57 -5.12
N ASN A 307 -2.33 15.55 -5.97
CA ASN A 307 -1.77 16.85 -5.60
C ASN A 307 -2.83 17.97 -5.71
N ALA A 308 -4.10 17.66 -5.95
CA ALA A 308 -5.18 18.65 -6.13
C ALA A 308 -5.76 19.18 -4.80
N GLY A 309 -4.90 19.43 -3.81
CA GLY A 309 -5.24 20.18 -2.59
C GLY A 309 -5.97 19.44 -1.46
N CYS A 310 -6.29 18.14 -1.58
CA CYS A 310 -6.83 17.41 -0.43
C CYS A 310 -5.71 16.89 0.51
N ALA A 311 -5.96 16.96 1.82
CA ALA A 311 -5.05 16.39 2.82
C ALA A 311 -5.04 14.85 2.72
N SER A 312 -3.93 14.30 2.22
CA SER A 312 -3.69 12.86 2.05
C SER A 312 -2.32 12.48 2.64
N TRP A 313 -2.07 11.18 2.83
CA TRP A 313 -0.75 10.69 3.27
C TRP A 313 0.28 10.59 2.12
N TYR A 314 -0.09 11.00 0.90
CA TYR A 314 0.80 10.97 -0.26
C TYR A 314 1.73 12.19 -0.32
N VAL A 315 1.33 13.32 0.25
CA VAL A 315 1.96 14.64 0.06
C VAL A 315 2.36 15.23 1.42
N ASN A 316 3.59 15.73 1.53
CA ASN A 316 4.08 16.38 2.75
C ASN A 316 3.83 17.90 2.78
N GLU A 317 4.22 18.54 3.87
CA GLU A 317 4.03 19.98 4.12
C GLU A 317 4.68 20.86 3.04
N LYS A 318 5.78 20.41 2.41
CA LYS A 318 6.48 21.08 1.31
C LYS A 318 5.83 20.85 -0.07
N GLN A 319 4.61 20.29 -0.13
CA GLN A 319 3.90 19.89 -1.35
C GLN A 319 4.63 18.84 -2.21
N TRP A 320 5.61 18.14 -1.63
CA TRP A 320 6.30 17.03 -2.29
C TRP A 320 5.50 15.74 -2.11
N ASN A 321 5.29 14.99 -3.21
CA ASN A 321 4.54 13.74 -3.15
C ASN A 321 5.52 12.56 -3.02
N GLU A 322 5.56 11.97 -1.83
CA GLU A 322 6.57 10.99 -1.40
C GLU A 322 6.23 9.56 -1.88
N MET A 323 4.98 9.33 -2.27
CA MET A 323 4.38 8.00 -2.29
C MET A 323 3.76 7.60 -3.64
N ALA A 324 3.10 8.51 -4.36
CA ALA A 324 2.30 8.15 -5.53
C ALA A 324 3.12 8.05 -6.83
N TYR A 325 2.74 7.08 -7.68
CA TYR A 325 3.27 6.94 -9.04
C TYR A 325 2.42 7.73 -10.05
N PRO A 326 2.97 8.68 -10.84
CA PRO A 326 2.19 9.54 -11.74
C PRO A 326 1.69 8.87 -13.04
N TRP A 327 2.03 7.61 -13.29
CA TRP A 327 1.68 6.89 -14.52
C TRP A 327 0.97 5.56 -14.22
N THR A 328 0.69 4.77 -15.24
CA THR A 328 0.14 3.41 -15.14
C THR A 328 1.17 2.42 -14.56
N GLN A 329 0.73 1.35 -13.89
CA GLN A 329 1.63 0.23 -13.57
C GLN A 329 2.10 -0.50 -14.83
N ALA A 330 1.37 -0.42 -15.95
CA ALA A 330 1.87 -0.84 -17.26
C ALA A 330 3.15 -0.07 -17.67
N HIS A 331 3.22 1.25 -17.42
CA HIS A 331 4.43 2.04 -17.63
C HIS A 331 5.54 1.69 -16.63
N TYR A 332 5.21 1.43 -15.36
CA TYR A 332 6.21 1.00 -14.38
C TYR A 332 6.83 -0.35 -14.77
N TRP A 333 5.99 -1.34 -15.08
CA TRP A 333 6.37 -2.66 -15.57
C TRP A 333 7.30 -2.59 -16.78
N TYR A 334 6.95 -1.78 -17.79
CA TYR A 334 7.77 -1.60 -18.98
C TYR A 334 9.17 -1.07 -18.62
N ARG A 335 9.25 0.00 -17.81
CA ARG A 335 10.55 0.53 -17.33
C ARG A 335 11.33 -0.48 -16.48
N SER A 336 10.63 -1.29 -15.69
CA SER A 336 11.23 -2.36 -14.89
C SER A 336 11.75 -3.54 -15.71
N LEU A 337 11.24 -3.77 -16.92
CA LEU A 337 11.78 -4.76 -17.86
C LEU A 337 12.99 -4.26 -18.65
N PHE A 338 13.06 -2.96 -18.94
CA PHE A 338 14.08 -2.36 -19.82
C PHE A 338 14.91 -1.26 -19.12
N PRO A 339 15.90 -1.62 -18.27
CA PRO A 339 16.79 -0.66 -17.65
C PRO A 339 17.59 0.15 -18.67
N THR A 340 17.59 1.47 -18.51
CA THR A 340 18.39 2.39 -19.33
C THR A 340 19.85 2.38 -18.86
N TRP A 341 20.66 1.48 -19.42
CA TRP A 341 22.03 1.20 -18.96
C TRP A 341 22.99 2.41 -18.94
N SER A 342 22.76 3.44 -19.77
CA SER A 342 23.57 4.67 -19.78
C SER A 342 23.51 5.46 -18.45
N HIS A 343 22.46 5.25 -17.64
CA HIS A 343 22.30 5.86 -16.31
C HIS A 343 23.07 5.15 -15.20
N TRP A 344 23.75 4.04 -15.50
CA TRP A 344 24.44 3.20 -14.52
C TRP A 344 25.95 3.22 -14.72
N THR A 345 26.68 3.04 -13.63
CA THR A 345 28.14 2.91 -13.61
C THR A 345 28.51 1.57 -12.99
N MET A 346 29.22 0.72 -13.74
CA MET A 346 29.67 -0.58 -13.28
C MET A 346 31.15 -0.52 -12.85
N LYS A 347 31.45 -1.06 -11.67
CA LYS A 347 32.83 -1.28 -11.21
C LYS A 347 33.28 -2.68 -11.66
N PRO A 348 34.35 -2.83 -12.46
CA PRO A 348 34.78 -4.15 -12.93
C PRO A 348 35.28 -5.05 -11.79
N THR A 349 35.14 -6.35 -11.95
CA THR A 349 35.71 -7.35 -11.03
C THR A 349 37.23 -7.45 -11.17
N ARG A 350 37.97 -7.38 -10.05
CA ARG A 350 39.45 -7.53 -10.05
C ARG A 350 39.97 -8.93 -10.44
N LYS A 351 39.10 -9.95 -10.44
CA LYS A 351 39.33 -11.27 -11.02
C LYS A 351 38.01 -11.73 -11.67
N PRO A 352 38.02 -12.37 -12.85
CA PRO A 352 36.80 -12.94 -13.41
C PRO A 352 36.31 -14.07 -12.49
N VAL A 353 35.01 -14.08 -12.18
CA VAL A 353 34.42 -15.18 -11.41
C VAL A 353 34.23 -16.38 -12.35
N THR A 354 35.23 -17.25 -12.39
CA THR A 354 35.12 -18.58 -13.01
C THR A 354 34.15 -19.42 -12.19
N ARG A 355 32.83 -19.29 -12.47
CA ARG A 355 31.82 -20.22 -11.95
C ARG A 355 32.24 -21.64 -12.38
N PRO A 356 32.51 -22.56 -11.44
CA PRO A 356 32.90 -23.92 -11.81
C PRO A 356 31.75 -24.63 -12.54
N ILE A 357 32.06 -25.47 -13.51
CA ILE A 357 31.07 -26.17 -14.36
C ILE A 357 30.54 -27.41 -13.61
N THR A 358 30.10 -27.22 -12.37
CA THR A 358 29.64 -28.28 -11.46
C THR A 358 28.13 -28.48 -11.45
N TRP A 359 27.35 -27.53 -11.97
CA TRP A 359 25.88 -27.61 -12.02
C TRP A 359 25.31 -28.10 -13.36
N ALA A 360 26.07 -27.98 -14.45
CA ALA A 360 25.64 -28.48 -15.76
C ALA A 360 25.75 -30.01 -15.86
N LEU A 361 26.86 -30.59 -15.38
CA LEU A 361 27.11 -32.04 -15.42
C LEU A 361 26.02 -32.88 -14.73
N PRO A 362 25.57 -32.58 -13.49
CA PRO A 362 24.50 -33.33 -12.83
C PRO A 362 23.16 -33.25 -13.57
N GLN A 363 22.82 -32.09 -14.12
CA GLN A 363 21.56 -31.91 -14.86
C GLN A 363 21.59 -32.67 -16.20
N MET A 364 22.72 -32.65 -16.90
CA MET A 364 22.91 -33.39 -18.14
C MET A 364 22.93 -34.91 -17.89
N LEU A 365 23.56 -35.36 -16.80
CA LEU A 365 23.53 -36.76 -16.36
C LEU A 365 22.11 -37.22 -15.96
N MET A 366 21.33 -36.40 -15.26
CA MET A 366 19.92 -36.72 -14.94
C MET A 366 19.05 -36.82 -16.20
N LEU A 367 19.27 -35.96 -17.20
CA LEU A 367 18.56 -36.04 -18.48
C LEU A 367 18.93 -37.30 -19.27
N ILE A 368 20.21 -37.70 -19.25
CA ILE A 368 20.68 -38.95 -19.87
C ILE A 368 20.12 -40.18 -19.13
N LEU A 369 20.13 -40.19 -17.79
CA LEU A 369 19.51 -41.27 -17.01
C LEU A 369 18.01 -41.38 -17.29
N GLY A 370 17.30 -40.25 -17.33
CA GLY A 370 15.87 -40.20 -17.64
C GLY A 370 15.56 -40.73 -19.04
N ALA A 371 16.39 -40.41 -20.03
CA ALA A 371 16.26 -40.94 -21.39
C ALA A 371 16.51 -42.45 -21.45
N VAL A 372 17.56 -42.97 -20.78
CA VAL A 372 17.87 -44.41 -20.75
C VAL A 372 16.79 -45.21 -20.00
N ILE A 373 16.26 -44.68 -18.89
CA ILE A 373 15.15 -45.32 -18.17
C ILE A 373 13.88 -45.30 -19.05
N SER A 374 13.60 -44.19 -19.75
CA SER A 374 12.47 -44.12 -20.68
C SER A 374 12.57 -45.12 -21.82
N THR A 375 13.75 -45.36 -22.40
CA THR A 375 13.89 -46.38 -23.45
C THR A 375 13.82 -47.79 -22.89
N TYR A 376 14.34 -48.05 -21.69
CA TYR A 376 14.26 -49.37 -21.04
C TYR A 376 12.80 -49.79 -20.76
N PHE A 377 11.96 -48.84 -20.32
CA PHE A 377 10.51 -49.04 -20.13
C PHE A 377 9.67 -49.05 -21.42
N GLN A 378 10.30 -49.01 -22.60
CA GLN A 378 9.61 -49.21 -23.90
C GLN A 378 9.95 -50.57 -24.56
N TYR A 379 10.74 -51.41 -23.88
CA TYR A 379 11.08 -52.78 -24.30
C TYR A 379 10.72 -53.84 -23.23
N LEU A 380 9.81 -53.48 -22.31
CA LEU A 380 9.16 -54.33 -21.32
C LEU A 380 7.63 -54.18 -21.46
#